data_AF-A0A7C9PTN3-F1
#
_entry.id   AF-A0A7C9PTN3-F1
#
_cell.length_a   1.000
_cell.length_b   1.000
_cell.length_c   1.000
_cell.angle_alpha   90.00
_cell.angle_beta   90.00
_cell.angle_gamma   90.00
#
_symmetry.space_group_name_H-M   'P 1'
#
loop_
_entity.id
_entity.type
_entity.pdbx_description
1 polymer ?
#
loop_
_entity_poly.entity_id
_entity_poly.type
_entity_poly.pdbx_seq_one_letter_code
_entity_poly.pdbx_strand_id
1 'polypeptide(L)'
;MVKDVALKTLPQIEPSKIERLGIDEIAWVKGQKNYLVVLVDLDTKKPIAFVNSRRKEDIGKVLKSWGEKVLSKIQEVSIDLYKGYKILTEELMPQAEIIADRFHVMKLLNKELGEARRQEKIE
;
A
#
# COMPACT_ATOMS: atom_id res chain seq x y z
N MET A 1 13.48 -18.56 -2.52
CA MET A 1 12.44 -19.43 -3.12
C MET A 1 11.10 -18.72 -3.27
N VAL A 2 10.37 -18.32 -2.21
CA VAL A 2 9.06 -17.64 -2.41
C VAL A 2 9.21 -16.16 -2.80
N LYS A 3 10.28 -15.46 -2.34
CA LYS A 3 10.63 -14.09 -2.82
C LYS A 3 10.81 -14.07 -4.35
N ASP A 4 11.48 -15.09 -4.87
CA ASP A 4 11.74 -15.25 -6.30
C ASP A 4 10.46 -15.58 -7.07
N VAL A 5 9.55 -16.35 -6.48
CA VAL A 5 8.26 -16.70 -7.09
C VAL A 5 7.33 -15.48 -7.14
N ALA A 6 7.18 -14.71 -6.05
CA ALA A 6 6.34 -13.51 -6.05
C ALA A 6 6.82 -12.46 -7.08
N LEU A 7 8.14 -12.30 -7.24
CA LEU A 7 8.72 -11.43 -8.27
C LEU A 7 8.64 -12.02 -9.69
N LYS A 8 8.70 -13.35 -9.85
CA LYS A 8 8.69 -14.03 -11.16
C LYS A 8 7.28 -14.34 -11.70
N THR A 9 6.26 -14.34 -10.85
CA THR A 9 4.88 -14.79 -11.19
C THR A 9 3.88 -13.63 -11.28
N LEU A 10 4.35 -12.39 -11.30
CA LEU A 10 3.45 -11.24 -11.50
C LEU A 10 2.80 -11.34 -12.88
N PRO A 11 1.46 -11.27 -12.99
CA PRO A 11 0.85 -10.84 -14.24
C PRO A 11 1.40 -9.44 -14.51
N GLN A 12 2.07 -9.27 -15.64
CA GLN A 12 2.49 -7.96 -16.15
C GLN A 12 1.22 -7.19 -16.53
N ILE A 13 0.47 -6.71 -15.53
CA ILE A 13 -0.68 -5.86 -15.75
C ILE A 13 -0.10 -4.53 -16.21
N GLU A 14 -0.43 -4.14 -17.44
CA GLU A 14 -0.02 -2.85 -17.96
C GLU A 14 -0.56 -1.75 -17.04
N PRO A 15 0.32 -0.92 -16.46
CA PRO A 15 -0.11 0.16 -15.58
C PRO A 15 -1.00 1.21 -16.27
N SER A 16 -1.06 1.18 -17.61
CA SER A 16 -1.65 2.20 -18.49
C SER A 16 -3.15 2.48 -18.29
N LYS A 17 -3.85 1.60 -17.57
CA LYS A 17 -5.31 1.64 -17.35
C LYS A 17 -5.72 1.80 -15.87
N ILE A 18 -4.77 2.00 -14.96
CA ILE A 18 -5.09 2.11 -13.53
C ILE A 18 -5.64 3.50 -13.23
N GLU A 19 -6.81 3.55 -12.60
CA GLU A 19 -7.40 4.78 -12.07
C GLU A 19 -7.38 4.79 -10.53
N ARG A 20 -7.46 3.61 -9.90
CA ARG A 20 -7.48 3.47 -8.44
C ARG A 20 -6.37 2.54 -7.94
N LEU A 21 -5.42 3.11 -7.19
CA LEU A 21 -4.23 2.42 -6.71
C LEU A 21 -4.32 2.11 -5.21
N GLY A 22 -3.98 0.89 -4.81
CA GLY A 22 -3.76 0.51 -3.42
C GLY A 22 -2.28 0.37 -3.11
N ILE A 23 -1.83 0.93 -1.99
CA ILE A 23 -0.48 0.74 -1.45
C ILE A 23 -0.62 0.09 -0.08
N ASP A 24 -0.23 -1.18 0.02
CA ASP A 24 -0.33 -1.97 1.25
C ASP A 24 0.99 -2.68 1.59
N GLU A 25 1.15 -3.11 2.84
CA GLU A 25 2.33 -3.81 3.35
C GLU A 25 2.02 -5.23 3.81
N ILE A 26 2.81 -6.19 3.32
CA ILE A 26 2.81 -7.56 3.83
C ILE A 26 4.09 -7.79 4.64
N ALA A 27 3.92 -8.12 5.92
CA ALA A 27 5.02 -8.57 6.77
C ALA A 27 5.33 -10.04 6.48
N TRP A 28 6.55 -10.34 6.01
CA TRP A 28 6.92 -11.68 5.58
C TRP A 28 7.06 -12.69 6.74
N VAL A 29 7.58 -12.22 7.88
CA VAL A 29 7.72 -13.00 9.12
C VAL A 29 7.37 -12.08 10.29
N LYS A 30 6.44 -12.51 11.16
CA LYS A 30 6.12 -11.79 12.39
C LYS A 30 7.40 -11.54 13.20
N GLY A 31 7.74 -10.28 13.43
CA GLY A 31 8.89 -9.87 14.23
C GLY A 31 10.18 -9.57 13.46
N GLN A 32 10.26 -9.84 12.16
CA GLN A 32 11.39 -9.41 11.33
C GLN A 32 10.98 -8.19 10.48
N LYS A 33 11.86 -7.17 10.39
CA LYS A 33 11.65 -5.91 9.63
C LYS A 33 11.67 -6.11 8.10
N ASN A 34 11.22 -7.26 7.61
CA ASN A 34 11.15 -7.60 6.19
C ASN A 34 9.73 -7.34 5.71
N TYR A 35 9.54 -6.17 5.09
CA TYR A 35 8.27 -5.72 4.54
C TYR A 35 8.29 -5.86 3.02
N LEU A 36 7.18 -6.33 2.47
CA LEU A 36 6.89 -6.33 1.04
C LEU A 36 5.76 -5.35 0.81
N VAL A 37 6.02 -4.25 0.11
CA VAL A 37 4.97 -3.35 -0.33
C VAL A 37 4.33 -3.93 -1.57
N VAL A 38 2.99 -3.92 -1.60
CA VAL A 38 2.18 -4.40 -2.71
C VAL A 38 1.46 -3.20 -3.31
N LEU A 39 1.63 -3.01 -4.61
CA LEU A 39 0.84 -2.08 -5.40
C LEU A 39 -0.31 -2.86 -6.05
N VAL A 40 -1.55 -2.46 -5.77
CA VAL A 40 -2.76 -3.18 -6.16
C VAL A 40 -3.64 -2.29 -7.02
N ASP A 41 -4.15 -2.84 -8.10
CA ASP A 41 -5.25 -2.22 -8.84
C ASP A 41 -6.54 -2.47 -8.04
N LEU A 42 -7.15 -1.41 -7.52
CA LEU A 42 -8.36 -1.52 -6.70
C LEU A 42 -9.61 -1.87 -7.53
N ASP A 43 -9.60 -1.58 -8.84
CA ASP A 43 -10.67 -1.94 -9.76
C ASP A 43 -10.69 -3.45 -10.02
N THR A 44 -9.53 -4.01 -10.40
CA THR A 44 -9.42 -5.44 -10.72
C THR A 44 -9.09 -6.32 -9.51
N LYS A 45 -8.73 -5.71 -8.38
CA LYS A 45 -8.28 -6.37 -7.13
C LYS A 45 -7.04 -7.23 -7.34
N LYS A 46 -6.17 -6.86 -8.29
CA LYS A 46 -4.97 -7.62 -8.64
C LYS A 46 -3.70 -6.87 -8.25
N PRO A 47 -2.69 -7.58 -7.70
CA PRO A 47 -1.36 -7.01 -7.53
C PRO A 47 -0.74 -6.67 -8.90
N ILE A 48 -0.20 -5.47 -9.02
CA ILE A 48 0.48 -4.97 -10.21
C ILE A 48 2.00 -5.04 -10.00
N ALA A 49 2.48 -4.69 -8.82
CA ALA A 49 3.90 -4.66 -8.52
C ALA A 49 4.19 -4.94 -7.05
N PHE A 50 5.42 -5.38 -6.79
CA PHE A 50 5.95 -5.62 -5.47
C PHE A 50 7.23 -4.80 -5.27
N VAL A 51 7.36 -4.16 -4.11
CA VAL A 51 8.56 -3.44 -3.71
C VAL A 51 9.11 -4.05 -2.43
N ASN A 52 10.32 -4.61 -2.50
CA ASN A 52 11.02 -5.23 -1.36
C ASN A 52 11.60 -4.18 -0.39
N SER A 53 10.86 -3.10 -0.14
CA SER A 53 11.28 -2.00 0.71
C SER A 53 10.06 -1.12 1.02
N ARG A 54 9.94 -0.70 2.27
CA ARG A 54 8.96 0.31 2.72
C ARG A 54 9.46 1.75 2.53
N ARG A 55 10.68 1.94 2.05
CA ARG A 55 11.27 3.27 1.89
C ARG A 55 10.58 3.99 0.74
N LYS A 56 10.19 5.23 1.01
CA LYS A 56 9.54 6.13 0.05
C LYS A 56 10.30 6.19 -1.27
N GLU A 57 11.63 6.25 -1.22
CA GLU A 57 12.50 6.39 -2.38
C GLU A 57 12.44 5.16 -3.30
N ASP A 58 12.33 3.96 -2.73
CA ASP A 58 12.30 2.72 -3.50
C ASP A 58 10.95 2.52 -4.19
N ILE A 59 9.86 2.83 -3.48
CA ILE A 59 8.51 2.79 -4.05
C ILE A 59 8.35 3.87 -5.12
N GLY A 60 8.86 5.07 -4.87
CA GLY A 60 8.85 6.16 -5.83
C GLY A 60 9.61 5.84 -7.12
N LYS A 61 10.70 5.06 -7.07
CA LYS A 61 11.40 4.59 -8.29
C LYS A 61 10.51 3.68 -9.14
N VAL A 62 9.75 2.78 -8.51
CA VAL A 62 8.83 1.87 -9.21
C VAL A 62 7.67 2.65 -9.80
N LEU A 63 7.06 3.57 -9.06
CA LEU A 63 5.97 4.41 -9.57
C LEU A 63 6.43 5.30 -10.74
N LYS A 64 7.61 5.92 -10.61
CA LYS A 64 8.19 6.74 -11.70
C LYS A 64 8.48 5.93 -12.96
N SER A 65 8.78 4.63 -12.85
CA SER A 65 9.02 3.79 -14.04
C SER A 65 7.76 3.50 -14.85
N TRP A 66 6.56 3.70 -14.26
CA TRP A 66 5.28 3.61 -14.99
C TRP A 66 5.05 4.81 -15.92
N GLY A 67 5.78 5.91 -15.68
CA GLY A 67 5.73 7.13 -16.49
C GLY A 67 4.61 8.08 -16.08
N GLU A 68 4.84 9.37 -16.33
CA GLU A 68 3.95 10.45 -15.90
C GLU A 68 2.53 10.33 -16.47
N LYS A 69 2.39 9.83 -17.71
CA LYS A 69 1.09 9.61 -18.36
C LYS A 69 0.21 8.59 -17.64
N VAL A 70 0.83 7.63 -16.95
CA VAL A 70 0.10 6.65 -16.14
C VAL A 70 -0.24 7.27 -14.80
N LEU A 71 0.74 7.87 -14.14
CA LEU A 71 0.55 8.49 -12.83
C LEU A 71 -0.51 9.59 -12.86
N SER A 72 -0.61 10.36 -13.93
CA SER A 72 -1.61 11.43 -14.10
C SER A 72 -3.05 10.93 -14.26
N LYS A 73 -3.24 9.64 -14.60
CA LYS A 73 -4.58 9.02 -14.72
C LYS A 73 -5.09 8.45 -13.40
N ILE A 74 -4.22 8.26 -12.43
CA ILE A 74 -4.61 7.77 -11.10
C ILE A 74 -5.39 8.88 -10.42
N GLN A 75 -6.64 8.57 -10.06
CA GLN A 75 -7.59 9.50 -9.43
C GLN A 75 -7.74 9.21 -7.94
N GLU A 76 -7.50 7.98 -7.49
CA GLU A 76 -7.59 7.59 -6.09
C GLU A 76 -6.39 6.74 -5.69
N VAL A 77 -5.86 7.01 -4.49
CA VAL A 77 -4.84 6.15 -3.87
C VAL A 77 -5.27 5.78 -2.45
N SER A 78 -5.58 4.50 -2.25
CA SER A 78 -5.81 3.93 -0.92
C SER A 78 -4.48 3.58 -0.26
N ILE A 79 -4.24 4.13 0.93
CA ILE A 79 -2.99 3.94 1.67
C ILE A 79 -3.26 3.48 3.11
N ASP A 80 -2.33 2.72 3.68
CA ASP A 80 -2.25 2.59 5.15
C ASP A 80 -2.00 3.97 5.79
N LEU A 81 -2.26 4.10 7.08
CA LEU A 81 -2.13 5.31 7.90
C LEU A 81 -0.66 5.77 8.08
N TYR A 82 0.27 5.24 7.29
CA TYR A 82 1.67 5.66 7.28
C TYR A 82 1.87 6.97 6.51
N LYS A 83 2.34 8.00 7.21
CA LYS A 83 2.60 9.34 6.65
C LYS A 83 3.52 9.34 5.42
N GLY A 84 4.45 8.38 5.31
CA GLY A 84 5.36 8.28 4.17
C GLY A 84 4.64 8.06 2.84
N TYR A 85 3.55 7.30 2.84
CA TYR A 85 2.74 7.05 1.64
C TYR A 85 1.92 8.26 1.23
N LYS A 86 1.37 8.99 2.20
CA LYS A 86 0.70 10.26 1.93
C LYS A 86 1.63 11.22 1.16
N ILE A 87 2.83 11.48 1.69
CA ILE A 87 3.78 12.40 1.06
C ILE A 87 4.20 11.89 -0.32
N LEU A 88 4.41 10.58 -0.48
CA LEU A 88 4.73 9.98 -1.77
C LEU A 88 3.63 10.23 -2.82
N THR A 89 2.37 10.04 -2.42
CA THR A 89 1.22 10.25 -3.31
C THR A 89 1.08 11.73 -3.68
N GLU A 90 1.20 12.63 -2.71
CA GLU A 90 1.15 14.09 -2.96
C GLU A 90 2.23 14.55 -3.94
N GLU A 91 3.42 13.94 -3.91
CA GLU A 91 4.53 14.27 -4.81
C GLU A 91 4.39 13.70 -6.24
N LEU A 92 3.84 12.49 -6.38
CA LEU A 92 3.81 11.77 -7.65
C LEU A 92 2.47 11.85 -8.38
N MET A 93 1.38 12.02 -7.63
CA MET A 93 0.00 11.98 -8.10
C MET A 93 -0.82 13.07 -7.37
N PRO A 94 -0.45 14.36 -7.48
CA PRO A 94 -1.09 15.44 -6.73
C PRO A 94 -2.58 15.62 -7.04
N GLN A 95 -3.04 15.11 -8.18
CA GLN A 95 -4.47 15.11 -8.56
C GLN A 95 -5.28 14.00 -7.89
N ALA A 96 -4.63 12.99 -7.32
CA ALA A 96 -5.32 11.82 -6.76
C ALA A 96 -5.84 12.09 -5.34
N GLU A 97 -7.05 11.63 -5.07
CA GLU A 97 -7.61 11.63 -3.73
C GLU A 97 -6.93 10.55 -2.87
N ILE A 98 -6.49 10.94 -1.68
CA ILE A 98 -5.82 10.04 -0.74
C ILE A 98 -6.86 9.45 0.20
N ILE A 99 -7.11 8.15 0.07
CA ILE A 99 -8.11 7.41 0.83
C ILE A 99 -7.43 6.61 1.93
N ALA A 100 -7.94 6.71 3.15
CA ALA A 100 -7.48 5.87 4.25
C ALA A 100 -8.01 4.44 4.07
N ASP A 101 -7.12 3.46 4.14
CA ASP A 101 -7.50 2.06 4.03
C ASP A 101 -8.46 1.64 5.16
N ARG A 102 -9.65 1.19 4.78
CA ARG A 102 -10.73 0.82 5.72
C ARG A 102 -10.34 -0.34 6.65
N PHE A 103 -9.55 -1.31 6.18
CA PHE A 103 -9.13 -2.42 7.01
C PHE A 103 -8.19 -1.95 8.12
N HIS A 104 -7.23 -1.09 7.79
CA HIS A 104 -6.29 -0.52 8.75
C HIS A 104 -6.99 0.38 9.78
N VAL A 105 -7.94 1.21 9.33
CA VAL A 105 -8.77 2.04 10.23
C VAL A 105 -9.57 1.17 11.20
N MET A 106 -10.25 0.13 10.69
CA MET A 106 -11.05 -0.77 11.54
C MET A 106 -10.17 -1.57 12.50
N LYS A 107 -8.99 -2.01 12.07
CA LYS A 107 -8.02 -2.72 12.91
C LYS A 107 -7.52 -1.84 14.06
N LEU A 108 -7.21 -0.57 13.78
CA LEU A 108 -6.81 0.40 14.80
C LEU A 108 -7.95 0.62 15.81
N LEU A 109 -9.16 0.91 15.34
CA LEU A 109 -10.32 1.13 16.21
C LEU A 109 -10.60 -0.07 17.12
N ASN A 110 -10.61 -1.28 16.56
CA ASN A 110 -10.84 -2.50 17.35
C ASN A 110 -9.74 -2.76 18.39
N LYS A 111 -8.49 -2.40 18.07
CA LYS A 111 -7.38 -2.51 19.02
C LYS A 111 -7.61 -1.58 20.22
N GLU A 112 -7.87 -0.30 19.97
CA GLU A 112 -8.09 0.70 21.02
C GLU A 112 -9.31 0.37 21.88
N LEU A 113 -10.43 -0.02 21.26
CA LEU A 113 -11.63 -0.46 22.00
C LEU A 113 -11.34 -1.72 22.85
N GLY A 114 -10.53 -2.64 22.33
CA GLY A 114 -10.11 -3.83 23.07
C GLY A 114 -9.21 -3.50 24.26
N GLU A 115 -8.36 -2.48 24.16
CA GLU A 115 -7.51 -2.00 25.25
C GLU A 115 -8.34 -1.33 26.34
N ALA A 116 -9.25 -0.42 25.98
CA ALA A 116 -10.16 0.22 26.93
C ALA A 116 -10.98 -0.80 27.74
N ARG A 117 -11.57 -1.80 27.06
CA ARG A 117 -12.32 -2.88 27.72
C ARG A 117 -11.49 -3.74 28.67
N ARG A 118 -10.18 -3.91 28.40
CA ARG A 118 -9.30 -4.65 29.30
C ARG A 118 -8.99 -3.84 30.55
N GLN A 119 -8.85 -2.52 30.41
CA GLN A 119 -8.59 -1.63 31.53
C GLN A 119 -9.77 -1.59 32.52
N GLU A 120 -11.01 -1.54 32.02
CA GLU A 120 -12.23 -1.55 32.86
C GLU A 120 -12.46 -2.86 33.63
N LYS A 121 -11.87 -3.99 33.20
CA LYS A 121 -12.00 -5.29 33.91
C LYS A 121 -11.00 -5.46 35.05
N ILE A 122 -10.03 -4.56 35.17
CA ILE A 122 -8.96 -4.60 36.18
C ILE A 122 -9.33 -3.73 37.40
N GLU A 123 -10.34 -2.87 37.28
CA GLU A 123 -11.01 -2.18 38.40
C GLU A 123 -12.14 -3.02 39.00
#